data_AF-W5NVD8-F1
#
_entry.id   AF-W5NVD8-F1
#
_cell.length_a   1.000
_cell.length_b   1.000
_cell.length_c   1.000
_cell.angle_alpha   90.00
_cell.angle_beta   90.00
_cell.angle_gamma   90.00
#
_symmetry.space_group_name_H-M   'P 1'
#
loop_
_entity.id
_entity.type
_entity.pdbx_description
1 polymer ?
#
loop_
_entity_poly.entity_id
_entity_poly.type
_entity_poly.pdbx_seq_one_letter_code
_entity_poly.pdbx_strand_id
1 'polypeptide(L)'
;METQRASLSLGRWSLWLLLLGLVLPSASQALSYREAVLRAVNQLSEQSSEANLYRLLELDPPPKDAEDRGARKPVSFMVKETVCPRPSLQPSEQCDFKENGAVKEYGLTVTGDHWDDVF
;
A
#
# COMPACT_ATOMS: atom_id res chain seq x y z
N MET A 1 14.77 -49.78 -17.37
CA MET A 1 14.68 -49.30 -15.96
C MET A 1 14.88 -47.77 -15.91
N GLU A 2 14.19 -46.99 -16.76
CA GLU A 2 14.53 -45.57 -16.98
C GLU A 2 13.37 -44.61 -16.69
N THR A 3 12.13 -45.08 -16.79
CA THR A 3 10.91 -44.29 -16.57
C THR A 3 10.70 -43.85 -15.12
N GLN A 4 11.28 -44.55 -14.15
CA GLN A 4 11.13 -44.24 -12.72
C GLN A 4 12.04 -43.09 -12.26
N ARG A 5 13.18 -42.87 -12.93
CA ARG A 5 14.13 -41.78 -12.56
C ARG A 5 13.60 -40.42 -12.99
N ALA A 6 12.97 -40.35 -14.15
CA ALA A 6 12.40 -39.11 -14.70
C ALA A 6 11.18 -38.62 -13.91
N SER A 7 10.34 -39.54 -13.43
CA SER A 7 9.18 -39.19 -12.58
C SER A 7 9.61 -38.69 -11.20
N LEU A 8 10.64 -39.30 -10.61
CA LEU A 8 11.23 -38.84 -9.35
C LEU A 8 11.91 -37.47 -9.48
N SER A 9 12.55 -37.17 -10.63
CA SER A 9 13.15 -35.86 -10.86
C SER A 9 12.12 -34.75 -11.07
N LEU A 10 11.04 -35.02 -11.83
CA LEU A 10 9.95 -34.05 -12.02
C LEU A 10 9.20 -33.76 -10.72
N GLY A 11 8.89 -34.80 -9.93
CA GLY A 11 8.24 -34.64 -8.62
C GLY A 11 9.09 -33.83 -7.65
N ARG A 12 10.42 -34.04 -7.66
CA ARG A 12 11.35 -33.27 -6.82
C ARG A 12 11.42 -31.80 -7.21
N TRP A 13 11.47 -31.48 -8.51
CA TRP A 13 11.43 -30.09 -8.99
C TRP A 13 10.11 -29.39 -8.65
N SER A 14 8.99 -30.11 -8.78
CA SER A 14 7.67 -29.61 -8.41
C SER A 14 7.57 -29.25 -6.92
N LEU A 15 8.11 -30.10 -6.03
CA LEU A 15 8.20 -29.83 -4.59
C LEU A 15 9.04 -28.58 -4.26
N TRP A 16 10.17 -28.39 -4.95
CA TRP A 16 11.00 -27.18 -4.78
C TRP A 16 10.28 -25.91 -5.24
N LEU A 17 9.54 -25.95 -6.34
CA LEU A 17 8.75 -24.81 -6.83
C LEU A 17 7.60 -24.46 -5.88
N LEU A 18 6.93 -25.46 -5.30
CA LEU A 18 5.89 -25.25 -4.29
C LEU A 18 6.44 -24.60 -3.01
N LEU A 19 7.63 -25.01 -2.55
CA LEU A 19 8.30 -24.39 -1.41
C LEU A 19 8.74 -22.94 -1.71
N LEU A 20 9.17 -22.66 -2.94
CA LEU A 20 9.59 -21.30 -3.34
C LEU A 20 8.40 -20.32 -3.42
N GLY A 21 7.21 -20.80 -3.81
CA GLY A 21 5.98 -19.99 -3.81
C GLY A 21 5.48 -19.59 -2.42
N LEU A 22 5.89 -20.30 -1.37
CA LEU A 22 5.44 -20.08 0.02
C LEU A 22 6.27 -19.02 0.76
N VAL A 23 7.47 -18.68 0.27
CA VAL A 23 8.42 -17.77 0.95
C VAL A 23 8.20 -16.29 0.58
N LEU A 24 7.36 -15.98 -0.41
CA LEU A 24 7.08 -14.60 -0.77
C LEU A 24 5.96 -14.05 0.10
N PRO A 25 6.22 -13.04 0.98
CA PRO A 25 5.13 -12.26 1.53
C PRO A 25 4.29 -11.70 0.37
N SER A 26 2.98 -11.83 0.50
CA SER A 26 2.04 -11.66 -0.60
C SER A 26 2.03 -10.22 -1.09
N ALA A 27 2.54 -10.00 -2.31
CA ALA A 27 2.49 -8.69 -2.98
C ALA A 27 1.07 -8.11 -3.03
N SER A 28 0.03 -8.94 -2.94
CA SER A 28 -1.38 -8.52 -2.85
C SER A 28 -1.70 -7.68 -1.62
N GLN A 29 -1.11 -7.98 -0.45
CA GLN A 29 -1.36 -7.21 0.78
C GLN A 29 -0.72 -5.81 0.70
N ALA A 30 0.48 -5.72 0.10
CA ALA A 30 1.18 -4.45 -0.09
C ALA A 30 0.43 -3.51 -1.06
N LEU A 31 -0.22 -4.05 -2.09
CA LEU A 31 -1.06 -3.26 -3.00
C LEU A 31 -2.31 -2.71 -2.30
N SER A 32 -3.02 -3.54 -1.54
CA SER A 32 -4.20 -3.13 -0.77
C SER A 32 -3.89 -2.03 0.26
N TYR A 33 -2.76 -2.13 0.93
CA TYR A 33 -2.28 -1.10 1.87
C TYR A 33 -2.07 0.27 1.19
N ARG A 34 -1.35 0.28 0.06
CA ARG A 34 -1.09 1.51 -0.70
C ARG A 34 -2.40 2.13 -1.20
N GLU A 35 -3.32 1.32 -1.72
CA GLU A 35 -4.63 1.77 -2.20
C GLU A 35 -5.47 2.40 -1.09
N ALA A 36 -5.48 1.81 0.11
CA ALA A 36 -6.17 2.38 1.27
C ALA A 36 -5.61 3.76 1.67
N VAL A 37 -4.28 3.91 1.68
CA VAL A 37 -3.66 5.21 1.97
C VAL A 37 -3.95 6.24 0.87
N LEU A 38 -3.96 5.84 -0.40
CA LEU A 38 -4.32 6.76 -1.48
C LEU A 38 -5.78 7.24 -1.39
N ARG A 39 -6.70 6.35 -1.01
CA ARG A 39 -8.09 6.75 -0.70
C ARG A 39 -8.12 7.76 0.45
N ALA A 40 -7.38 7.50 1.53
CA ALA A 40 -7.24 8.43 2.67
C ALA A 40 -6.73 9.81 2.25
N VAL A 41 -5.68 9.85 1.42
CA VAL A 41 -5.08 11.10 0.92
C VAL A 41 -6.06 11.88 0.06
N ASN A 42 -6.80 11.20 -0.82
CA ASN A 42 -7.83 11.86 -1.64
C ASN A 42 -8.93 12.46 -0.76
N GLN A 43 -9.43 11.71 0.22
CA GLN A 43 -10.45 12.22 1.13
C GLN A 43 -9.96 13.39 1.98
N LEU A 44 -8.74 13.32 2.50
CA LEU A 44 -8.12 14.43 3.25
C LEU A 44 -8.00 15.67 2.37
N SER A 45 -7.53 15.49 1.13
CA SER A 45 -7.46 16.59 0.16
C SER A 45 -8.86 17.12 -0.14
N GLU A 46 -9.89 16.28 -0.14
CA GLU A 46 -11.28 16.68 -0.35
C GLU A 46 -11.91 17.47 0.82
N GLN A 47 -11.51 17.16 2.05
CA GLN A 47 -12.04 17.82 3.25
C GLN A 47 -11.24 19.08 3.64
N SER A 48 -10.02 19.21 3.15
CA SER A 48 -9.13 20.33 3.47
C SER A 48 -9.62 21.64 2.82
N SER A 49 -9.58 22.75 3.58
CA SER A 49 -9.88 24.09 3.07
C SER A 49 -8.72 24.73 2.28
N GLU A 50 -7.72 23.94 1.89
CA GLU A 50 -6.55 24.43 1.21
C GLU A 50 -6.74 24.63 -0.30
N ALA A 51 -5.95 25.55 -0.84
CA ALA A 51 -6.05 26.00 -2.22
C ALA A 51 -5.60 24.94 -3.23
N ASN A 52 -4.71 24.03 -2.85
CA ASN A 52 -4.13 23.02 -3.74
C ASN A 52 -4.35 21.60 -3.21
N LEU A 53 -4.34 20.64 -4.13
CA LEU A 53 -4.39 19.23 -3.80
C LEU A 53 -3.11 18.77 -3.11
N TYR A 54 -3.24 17.75 -2.27
CA TYR A 54 -2.12 17.04 -1.66
C TYR A 54 -1.98 15.66 -2.28
N ARG A 55 -0.74 15.24 -2.53
CA ARG A 55 -0.39 13.92 -3.07
C ARG A 55 0.53 13.19 -2.10
N LEU A 56 0.39 11.87 -2.02
CA LEU A 56 1.29 11.00 -1.27
C LEU A 56 2.75 11.18 -1.73
N LEU A 57 3.61 11.58 -0.80
CA LEU A 57 5.04 11.75 -1.01
C LEU A 57 5.79 10.49 -0.57
N GLU A 58 5.54 10.04 0.65
CA GLU A 58 6.22 8.90 1.27
C GLU A 58 5.21 8.08 2.08
N LEU A 59 5.41 6.76 2.07
CA LEU A 59 4.56 5.80 2.74
C LEU A 59 5.44 4.83 3.52
N ASP A 60 5.24 4.76 4.83
CA ASP A 60 5.93 3.79 5.67
C ASP A 60 5.56 2.36 5.26
N PRO A 61 6.50 1.40 5.39
CA PRO A 61 6.19 0.00 5.13
C PRO A 61 5.05 -0.47 6.04
N PRO A 62 4.18 -1.37 5.55
CA PRO A 62 3.12 -1.91 6.38
C PRO A 62 3.73 -2.64 7.60
N PRO A 63 3.08 -2.58 8.77
CA PRO A 63 3.56 -3.24 9.97
C PRO A 63 3.72 -4.75 9.73
N LYS A 64 4.86 -5.30 10.14
CA LYS A 64 5.25 -6.70 9.88
C LYS A 64 4.46 -7.73 10.69
N ASP A 65 3.80 -7.28 11.75
CA ASP A 65 3.18 -8.16 12.75
C ASP A 65 1.71 -8.40 12.41
N ALA A 66 1.45 -9.39 11.56
CA ALA A 66 0.11 -9.93 11.28
C ALA A 66 -0.43 -10.84 12.40
N GLU A 67 0.29 -10.96 13.52
CA GLU A 67 -0.03 -11.91 14.60
C GLU A 67 -1.21 -11.44 15.46
N ASP A 68 -1.42 -10.12 15.57
CA ASP A 68 -2.57 -9.54 16.26
C ASP A 68 -3.54 -8.93 15.26
N ARG A 69 -4.40 -9.79 14.71
CA ARG A 69 -5.38 -9.43 13.67
C ARG A 69 -6.36 -8.33 14.11
N GLY A 70 -6.59 -8.16 15.42
CA GLY A 70 -7.49 -7.14 15.96
C GLY A 70 -6.80 -5.89 16.50
N ALA A 71 -5.46 -5.83 16.49
CA ALA A 71 -4.75 -4.65 16.94
C ALA A 71 -4.79 -3.55 15.89
N ARG A 72 -5.32 -2.40 16.30
CA ARG A 72 -5.12 -1.11 15.64
C ARG A 72 -3.62 -0.81 15.56
N LYS A 73 -3.06 -0.74 14.35
CA LYS A 73 -1.65 -0.39 14.13
C LYS A 73 -1.53 1.04 13.58
N PRO A 74 -0.64 1.87 14.14
CA PRO A 74 -0.36 3.18 13.57
C PRO A 74 0.44 3.01 12.27
N VAL A 75 0.04 3.76 11.27
CA VAL A 75 0.68 3.92 9.98
C VAL A 75 0.93 5.41 9.81
N SER A 76 2.14 5.80 9.47
CA SER A 76 2.43 7.19 9.10
C SER A 76 2.63 7.29 7.59
N PHE A 77 2.20 8.42 7.03
CA PHE A 77 2.49 8.77 5.65
C PHE A 77 2.67 10.27 5.52
N MET A 78 3.47 10.66 4.54
CA MET A 78 3.74 12.05 4.23
C MET A 78 3.05 12.43 2.94
N VAL A 79 2.45 13.63 2.92
CA VAL A 79 1.86 14.24 1.73
C VAL A 79 2.55 15.55 1.42
N LYS A 80 2.60 15.90 0.14
CA LYS A 80 3.13 17.18 -0.33
C LYS A 80 2.12 17.90 -1.21
N GLU A 81 2.07 19.22 -1.06
CA GLU A 81 1.25 20.11 -1.86
C GLU A 81 1.62 20.01 -3.35
N THR A 82 0.60 19.99 -4.20
CA THR A 82 0.73 19.90 -5.65
C THR A 82 0.45 21.25 -6.32
N VAL A 83 0.70 21.32 -7.63
CA VAL A 83 0.36 22.50 -8.45
C VAL A 83 -1.13 22.56 -8.84
N CYS A 84 -1.88 21.48 -8.60
CA CYS A 84 -3.29 21.40 -8.96
C CYS A 84 -4.16 22.14 -7.93
N PRO A 85 -4.99 23.11 -8.34
CA PRO A 85 -5.89 23.80 -7.42
C PRO A 85 -7.08 22.92 -7.01
N ARG A 86 -7.74 23.27 -5.90
CA ARG A 86 -9.09 22.78 -5.55
C ARG A 86 -10.18 23.74 -6.02
N PRO A 87 -11.36 23.25 -6.46
CA PRO A 87 -11.68 21.85 -6.77
C PRO A 87 -11.08 21.45 -8.13
N SER A 88 -10.43 20.29 -8.18
CA SER A 88 -9.99 19.65 -9.43
C SER A 88 -10.64 18.28 -9.52
N LEU A 89 -11.11 17.91 -10.72
CA LEU A 89 -11.68 16.59 -11.01
C LEU A 89 -10.59 15.51 -11.20
N GLN A 90 -9.32 15.91 -11.25
CA GLN A 90 -8.21 15.02 -11.51
C GLN A 90 -7.70 14.39 -10.21
N PRO A 91 -7.33 13.10 -10.21
CA PRO A 91 -6.67 12.46 -9.08
C PRO A 91 -5.38 13.18 -8.67
N SER A 92 -5.14 13.31 -7.37
CA SER A 92 -3.92 13.91 -6.83
C SER A 92 -2.64 13.23 -7.32
N GLU A 93 -2.68 11.92 -7.61
CA GLU A 93 -1.55 11.15 -8.15
C GLU A 93 -1.09 11.60 -9.54
N GLN A 94 -1.94 12.30 -10.30
CA GLN A 94 -1.61 12.81 -11.63
C GLN A 94 -1.11 14.27 -11.59
N CYS A 95 -1.05 14.86 -10.40
CA CYS A 95 -0.59 16.23 -10.18
C CYS A 95 0.88 16.24 -9.80
N ASP A 96 1.63 17.14 -10.43
CA ASP A 96 3.03 17.38 -10.06
C ASP A 96 3.13 18.05 -8.70
N PHE A 97 4.18 17.72 -7.97
CA PHE A 97 4.48 18.39 -6.72
C PHE A 97 4.83 19.86 -6.99
N LYS A 98 4.30 20.73 -6.15
CA LYS A 98 4.76 22.11 -6.12
C LYS A 98 6.17 22.13 -5.55
N GLU A 99 7.09 22.83 -6.21
CA GLU A 99 8.51 22.83 -5.88
C GLU A 99 8.74 23.14 -4.38
N ASN A 100 8.16 24.25 -3.91
CA ASN A 100 8.16 24.68 -2.51
C ASN A 100 6.82 24.35 -1.80
N GLY A 101 6.18 23.27 -2.21
CA GLY A 101 4.93 22.82 -1.63
C GLY A 101 5.07 22.40 -0.18
N ALA A 102 4.07 22.69 0.64
CA ALA A 102 4.03 22.26 2.04
C ALA A 102 4.07 20.73 2.15
N VAL A 103 4.87 20.22 3.08
CA VAL A 103 4.95 18.80 3.42
C VAL A 103 4.28 18.58 4.76
N LYS A 104 3.45 17.55 4.86
CA LYS A 104 2.70 17.22 6.07
C LYS A 104 2.76 15.73 6.34
N GLU A 105 2.82 15.39 7.62
CA GLU A 105 2.78 14.02 8.11
C GLU A 105 1.40 13.74 8.69
N TYR A 106 0.84 12.58 8.35
CA TYR A 106 -0.43 12.09 8.87
C TYR A 106 -0.24 10.71 9.49
N GLY A 107 -0.69 10.57 10.74
CA GLY A 107 -0.80 9.29 11.40
C GLY A 107 -2.19 8.71 11.22
N LEU A 108 -2.31 7.58 10.53
CA LEU A 108 -3.52 6.78 10.44
C LEU A 108 -3.44 5.60 11.40
N THR A 109 -4.56 5.21 11.99
CA THR A 109 -4.63 3.95 12.76
C THR A 109 -5.52 2.99 12.01
N VAL A 110 -5.00 1.82 11.62
CA VAL A 110 -5.75 0.85 10.81
C VAL A 110 -5.89 -0.48 11.56
N THR A 111 -7.08 -1.09 11.51
CA THR A 111 -7.35 -2.42 12.06
C THR A 111 -6.99 -3.49 11.03
N GLY A 112 -6.32 -4.57 11.44
CA GLY A 112 -5.75 -5.58 10.53
C GLY A 112 -6.78 -6.40 9.74
N ASP A 113 -8.03 -6.42 10.20
CA ASP A 113 -9.15 -7.18 9.64
C ASP A 113 -9.95 -6.43 8.57
N HIS A 114 -9.77 -5.11 8.42
CA HIS A 114 -10.52 -4.37 7.42
C HIS A 114 -9.83 -3.07 7.01
N TRP A 115 -9.11 -3.14 5.88
CA TRP A 115 -8.66 -1.97 5.13
C TRP A 115 -9.82 -1.25 4.42
N ASP A 116 -11.04 -1.77 4.55
CA ASP A 116 -12.26 -1.34 3.86
C ASP A 116 -13.20 -0.45 4.73
N ASP A 117 -12.93 -0.27 6.04
CA ASP A 117 -13.82 0.48 7.00
C ASP A 117 -13.13 1.72 7.59
N VAL A 118 -11.90 2.04 7.18
CA VAL A 118 -11.20 3.22 7.74
C VAL A 118 -11.73 4.54 7.14
N PHE A 119 -12.60 4.47 6.13
CA PHE A 119 -13.23 5.64 5.49
C PHE A 119 -14.65 5.36 5.00
#